data_AF-A0A538GD59-F1
#
_entry.id   AF-A0A538GD59-F1
#
_cell.length_a   1.000
_cell.length_b   1.000
_cell.length_c   1.000
_cell.angle_alpha   90.00
_cell.angle_beta   90.00
_cell.angle_gamma   90.00
#
_symmetry.space_group_name_H-M   'P 1'
#
loop_
_entity.id
_entity.type
_entity.pdbx_description
1 polymer ?
#
loop_
_entity_poly.entity_id
_entity_poly.type
_entity_poly.pdbx_seq_one_letter_code
_entity_poly.pdbx_strand_id
1 'polypeptide(L)' 'TVHGKEVGKLGPGEAFGEMALIDKSARSATIKADTEVHGYQLPVWSFRPLVESHPEMAWALLEALAQRVRVAESRT' A
#
# COMPACT_ATOMS: atom_id res chain seq x y z
N THR A 1 -7.87 6.35 -6.54
CA THR A 1 -8.85 5.97 -7.56
C THR A 1 -8.36 4.78 -8.35
N VAL A 2 -9.28 3.94 -8.82
CA VAL A 2 -9.04 2.82 -9.76
C VAL A 2 -9.92 3.07 -10.97
N HIS A 3 -9.35 3.14 -12.17
CA HIS A 3 -10.07 3.53 -13.39
C HIS A 3 -10.92 4.80 -13.22
N GLY A 4 -10.42 5.79 -12.48
CA GLY A 4 -11.13 7.06 -12.22
C GLY A 4 -12.16 7.03 -11.08
N LYS A 5 -12.54 5.86 -10.55
CA LYS A 5 -13.49 5.74 -9.43
C LYS A 5 -12.78 5.78 -8.08
N GLU A 6 -13.33 6.48 -7.09
CA GLU A 6 -12.85 6.42 -5.71
C GLU A 6 -13.17 5.05 -5.10
N VAL A 7 -12.14 4.39 -4.56
CA VAL A 7 -12.23 3.03 -4.00
C VAL A 7 -11.67 2.94 -2.58
N GLY A 8 -11.46 4.06 -1.91
CA GLY A 8 -10.91 4.08 -0.56
C GLY A 8 -10.26 5.41 -0.23
N LYS A 9 -10.07 5.63 1.07
CA LYS A 9 -9.33 6.76 1.65
C LYS A 9 -8.24 6.20 2.56
N LEU A 10 -7.16 6.94 2.66
CA LEU A 10 -6.04 6.63 3.53
C LEU A 10 -5.93 7.71 4.62
N GLY A 11 -5.56 7.30 5.82
CA GLY A 11 -5.36 8.15 6.98
C GLY A 11 -3.92 8.10 7.54
N PRO A 12 -3.66 8.88 8.60
CA PRO A 12 -2.37 8.87 9.28
C PRO A 12 -1.95 7.46 9.72
N GLY A 13 -0.70 7.10 9.47
CA GLY A 13 -0.12 5.80 9.83
C GLY A 13 -0.33 4.70 8.79
N GLU A 14 -1.15 4.92 7.76
CA GLU A 14 -1.34 3.92 6.70
C GLU A 14 -0.23 4.00 5.65
N ALA A 15 0.32 2.84 5.29
CA ALA A 15 1.22 2.70 4.15
C ALA A 15 0.43 2.49 2.86
N PHE A 16 1.05 2.75 1.70
CA PHE A 16 0.47 2.43 0.40
C PHE A 16 1.54 2.22 -0.68
N GLY A 17 1.14 1.61 -1.79
CA GLY A 17 2.02 1.38 -2.95
C GLY A 17 2.89 0.14 -2.84
N GLU A 18 2.70 -0.66 -1.79
CA GLU A 18 3.41 -1.90 -1.51
C GLU A 18 3.06 -3.04 -2.48
N MET A 19 1.81 -3.07 -3.00
CA MET A 19 1.37 -4.10 -3.94
C MET A 19 2.32 -4.20 -5.14
N ALA A 20 2.58 -3.07 -5.80
CA ALA A 20 3.47 -2.98 -6.95
C ALA A 20 4.93 -3.36 -6.63
N LEU A 21 5.36 -3.24 -5.36
CA LEU A 21 6.70 -3.66 -4.94
C LEU A 21 6.78 -5.19 -4.78
N ILE A 22 5.69 -5.80 -4.31
CA ILE A 22 5.61 -7.23 -4.00
C ILE A 22 5.37 -8.06 -5.26
N ASP A 23 4.37 -7.67 -6.07
CA ASP A 23 3.98 -8.42 -7.27
C ASP A 23 4.75 -8.00 -8.54
N LYS A 24 5.57 -6.94 -8.44
CA LYS A 24 6.33 -6.33 -9.55
C LYS A 24 5.44 -5.87 -10.70
N SER A 25 4.20 -5.50 -10.42
CA SER A 25 3.23 -5.01 -11.39
C SER A 25 3.19 -3.48 -11.45
N ALA A 26 2.37 -2.95 -12.37
CA ALA A 26 2.08 -1.53 -12.42
C ALA A 26 1.29 -1.07 -11.19
N ARG A 27 1.21 0.26 -10.98
CA ARG A 27 0.37 0.81 -9.90
C ARG A 27 -1.09 0.34 -10.06
N SER A 28 -1.64 -0.30 -9.04
CA SER A 28 -3.02 -0.76 -9.00
C SER A 28 -4.04 0.38 -8.87
N ALA A 29 -3.62 1.52 -8.32
CA ALA A 29 -4.46 2.69 -8.09
C ALA A 29 -3.64 3.99 -8.13
N THR A 30 -4.32 5.11 -8.40
CA THR A 30 -3.79 6.46 -8.21
C THR A 30 -4.13 6.95 -6.81
N ILE A 31 -3.15 7.44 -6.06
CA ILE A 31 -3.37 8.11 -4.77
C ILE A 31 -3.24 9.62 -4.98
N LYS A 32 -4.17 10.38 -4.41
CA LYS A 32 -4.16 11.85 -4.41
C LYS A 32 -4.30 12.32 -2.97
N ALA A 33 -3.52 13.34 -2.60
CA ALA A 33 -3.66 13.99 -1.31
C ALA A 33 -4.88 14.92 -1.33
N ASP A 34 -5.80 14.72 -0.38
CA ASP A 34 -6.96 15.61 -0.18
C ASP A 34 -6.58 16.88 0.60
N THR A 35 -5.48 16.82 1.36
CA THR A 35 -4.93 17.89 2.19
C THR A 35 -3.40 17.88 2.12
N GLU A 36 -2.73 18.81 2.80
CA GLU A 36 -1.28 18.74 2.97
C GLU A 36 -0.90 17.46 3.74
N VAL A 37 0.07 16.72 3.20
CA VAL A 37 0.50 15.42 3.75
C VAL A 37 2.01 15.39 3.92
N HIS A 38 2.46 14.88 5.05
CA HIS A 38 3.85 14.47 5.26
C HIS A 38 3.92 12.95 5.17
N GLY A 39 4.71 12.44 4.23
CA GLY A 39 4.89 11.02 4.01
C GLY A 39 6.36 10.63 4.03
N TYR A 40 6.62 9.39 4.46
CA TYR A 40 7.93 8.76 4.33
C TYR A 40 7.93 7.87 3.09
N GLN A 41 8.95 8.01 2.26
CA GLN A 41 9.13 7.18 1.08
C GLN A 41 10.19 6.12 1.34
N LEU A 42 9.84 4.86 1.09
CA LEU A 42 10.78 3.75 1.06
C LEU A 42 11.14 3.44 -0.40
N PRO A 43 12.41 3.62 -0.82
CA PRO A 43 12.81 3.32 -2.19
C PRO A 43 12.71 1.83 -2.52
N VAL A 44 12.43 1.51 -3.79
CA VAL A 44 12.27 0.12 -4.29
C VAL A 44 13.48 -0.75 -3.95
N TRP A 45 14.69 -0.24 -4.14
CA TRP A 45 15.93 -0.97 -3.86
C TRP A 45 16.17 -1.22 -2.37
N SER A 46 15.51 -0.47 -1.49
CA SER A 46 15.61 -0.63 -0.03
C SER A 46 14.51 -1.53 0.52
N PHE A 47 13.39 -1.69 -0.20
CA PHE A 47 12.22 -2.42 0.28
C PHE A 47 12.54 -3.88 0.61
N ARG A 48 13.06 -4.63 -0.36
CA ARG A 48 13.31 -6.06 -0.19
C ARG A 48 14.36 -6.36 0.89
N PRO A 49 15.53 -5.70 0.93
CA PRO A 49 16.49 -5.90 2.01
C PRO A 49 15.91 -5.59 3.40
N LEU A 50 15.02 -4.58 3.50
CA LEU A 50 14.38 -4.23 4.76
C LEU A 50 13.39 -5.32 5.20
N VAL A 51 12.56 -5.84 4.29
CA VAL A 51 11.62 -6.93 4.57
C VAL A 51 12.36 -8.20 5.00
N GLU A 52 13.48 -8.52 4.34
CA GLU A 52 14.28 -9.72 4.64
C GLU A 52 15.03 -9.60 5.97
N SER A 53 15.42 -8.39 6.38
CA SER A 53 16.11 -8.15 7.66
C SER A 53 15.18 -7.97 8.86
N HIS A 54 13.90 -7.64 8.63
CA HIS A 54 12.90 -7.35 9.67
C HIS A 54 11.60 -8.13 9.40
N PRO A 55 11.53 -9.43 9.77
CA PRO A 55 10.39 -10.31 9.48
C PRO A 55 9.05 -9.79 10.03
N GLU A 56 9.05 -9.03 11.12
CA GLU A 56 7.88 -8.37 11.69
C GLU A 56 7.24 -7.38 10.70
N MET A 57 8.04 -6.74 9.87
CA MET A 57 7.54 -5.86 8.81
C MET A 57 6.84 -6.67 7.72
N ALA A 58 7.35 -7.84 7.38
CA ALA A 58 6.69 -8.75 6.43
C ALA A 58 5.31 -9.15 6.93
N TRP A 59 5.18 -9.46 8.23
CA TRP A 59 3.91 -9.82 8.85
C TRP A 59 2.91 -8.65 8.83
N ALA A 60 3.33 -7.44 9.20
CA ALA A 60 2.50 -6.24 9.13
C ALA A 60 2.01 -5.95 7.70
N LEU A 61 2.86 -6.18 6.69
CA LEU A 61 2.48 -6.04 5.28
C LEU A 61 1.43 -7.08 4.87
N LEU A 62 1.57 -8.34 5.30
CA LEU A 62 0.58 -9.40 5.04
C LEU A 62 -0.78 -9.06 5.65
N GLU A 63 -0.81 -8.58 6.90
CA GLU A 63 -2.03 -8.14 7.57
C GLU A 63 -2.70 -6.98 6.83
N ALA A 64 -1.92 -5.97 6.42
CA ALA A 64 -2.41 -4.82 5.66
C ALA A 64 -3.00 -5.24 4.30
N LEU A 65 -2.30 -6.10 3.55
CA LEU A 65 -2.80 -6.62 2.28
C LEU A 65 -4.08 -7.45 2.45
N ALA A 66 -4.15 -8.29 3.48
CA ALA A 66 -5.35 -9.06 3.77
C ALA A 66 -6.56 -8.17 4.08
N GLN A 67 -6.35 -7.06 4.81
CA GLN A 67 -7.41 -6.06 5.02
C GLN A 67 -7.82 -5.38 3.72
N ARG A 68 -6.87 -4.98 2.87
CA ARG A 68 -7.18 -4.35 1.57
C ARG A 68 -8.00 -5.28 0.68
N VAL A 69 -7.67 -6.57 0.62
CA VAL A 69 -8.47 -7.56 -0.13
C VAL A 69 -9.89 -7.65 0.43
N ARG A 70 -10.07 -7.81 1.75
CA ARG A 70 -11.42 -7.84 2.36
C ARG A 70 -12.24 -6.59 2.03
N VAL A 71 -11.62 -5.42 2.13
CA VAL A 71 -12.27 -4.15 1.81
C VAL A 71 -12.62 -4.06 0.32
N ALA A 72 -11.78 -4.57 -0.57
CA ALA A 72 -12.07 -4.61 -2.01
C ALA A 72 -13.22 -5.56 -2.35
N GLU A 73 -13.19 -6.79 -1.81
CA GLU A 73 -14.25 -7.79 -2.01
C GLU A 73 -15.61 -7.30 -1.48
N SER A 74 -15.63 -6.62 -0.32
CA SER A 74 -16.88 -6.09 0.27
C SER A 74 -17.57 -4.98 -0.55
N ARG A 75 -16.92 -4.46 -1.60
CA ARG A 75 -17.43 -3.39 -2.47
C ARG A 75 -17.99 -3.90 -3.80
N THR A 76 -17.93 -5.21 -4.02
CA THR A 76 -18.50 -5.91 -5.18
C THR A 76 -19.89 -6.43 -4.83
#